data_AF-C7BUA4-F1
#
_entry.id   AF-C7BUA4-F1
#
_cell.length_a   1.000
_cell.length_b   1.000
_cell.length_c   1.000
_cell.angle_alpha   90.00
_cell.angle_beta   90.00
_cell.angle_gamma   90.00
#
_symmetry.space_group_name_H-M   'P 1'
#
loop_
_entity.id
_entity.type
_entity.pdbx_description
1 polymer ?
#
loop_
_entity_poly.entity_id
_entity_poly.type
_entity_poly.pdbx_seq_one_letter_code
_entity_poly.pdbx_strand_id
1 'polypeptide(L)'
;MNSKVVQFRVSEKAHKRLADCRVRLRSHTVKPNLDMILNAILENMTLADFDHYTKGLVSANNARSKLEKMLSEGRITQVQMNELIANLDKKS
;
A
#
# COMPACT_ATOMS: atom_id res chain seq x y z
N MET A 1 -18.47 21.43 -7.51
CA MET A 1 -17.88 20.55 -6.48
C MET A 1 -16.47 21.03 -6.20
N ASN A 2 -16.13 21.38 -4.96
CA ASN A 2 -14.73 21.63 -4.58
C ASN A 2 -14.00 20.27 -4.61
N SER A 3 -13.15 20.06 -5.62
CA SER A 3 -12.29 18.87 -5.68
C SER A 3 -11.29 18.93 -4.53
N LYS A 4 -11.39 17.99 -3.59
CA LYS A 4 -10.37 17.83 -2.55
C LYS A 4 -9.09 17.32 -3.22
N VAL A 5 -8.01 18.07 -3.11
CA VAL A 5 -6.68 17.62 -3.53
C VAL A 5 -6.22 16.53 -2.56
N VAL A 6 -6.00 15.32 -3.07
CA VAL A 6 -5.46 14.21 -2.28
C VAL A 6 -3.96 14.15 -2.47
N GLN A 7 -3.22 14.44 -1.39
CA GLN A 7 -1.76 14.27 -1.35
C GLN A 7 -1.45 12.98 -0.61
N PHE A 8 -0.52 12.17 -1.13
CA PHE A 8 -0.01 11.00 -0.43
C PHE A 8 1.50 10.86 -0.61
N ARG A 9 2.15 10.29 0.41
CA ARG A 9 3.58 10.00 0.35
C ARG A 9 3.81 8.73 -0.46
N VAL A 10 4.56 8.86 -1.54
CA VAL A 10 4.91 7.76 -2.44
C VAL A 10 6.15 7.05 -1.90
N SER A 11 6.11 5.72 -1.77
CA SER A 11 7.30 4.92 -1.42
C SER A 11 8.33 4.95 -2.55
N GLU A 12 9.61 4.67 -2.26
CA GLU A 12 10.66 4.68 -3.29
C GLU A 12 10.35 3.72 -4.46
N LYS A 13 9.84 2.53 -4.14
CA LYS A 13 9.42 1.52 -5.13
C LYS A 13 8.27 2.03 -6.01
N ALA A 14 7.26 2.67 -5.40
CA ALA A 14 6.16 3.25 -6.15
C ALA A 14 6.62 4.45 -7.00
N HIS A 15 7.59 5.22 -6.53
CA HIS A 15 8.18 6.33 -7.29
C HIS A 15 8.89 5.85 -8.56
N LYS A 16 9.68 4.77 -8.47
CA LYS A 16 10.32 4.13 -9.63
C LYS A 16 9.27 3.64 -10.62
N ARG A 17 8.21 2.98 -10.13
CA ARG A 17 7.13 2.48 -11.00
C ARG A 17 6.37 3.61 -11.71
N LEU A 18 6.10 4.71 -11.01
CA LEU A 18 5.50 5.91 -11.62
C LEU A 18 6.40 6.50 -12.72
N ALA A 19 7.72 6.46 -12.55
CA ALA A 19 8.65 6.90 -13.59
C ALA A 19 8.52 6.03 -14.85
N ASP A 20 8.43 4.71 -14.70
CA ASP A 20 8.21 3.77 -15.83
C ASP A 20 6.89 4.05 -16.55
N CYS A 21 5.81 4.26 -15.80
CA CYS A 21 4.50 4.62 -16.36
C CYS A 21 4.59 5.90 -17.19
N ARG A 22 5.29 6.92 -16.69
CA ARG A 22 5.51 8.19 -17.42
C ARG A 22 6.31 7.98 -18.70
N VAL A 23 7.33 7.13 -18.69
CA VAL A 23 8.12 6.80 -19.89
C VAL A 23 7.25 6.12 -20.95
N ARG A 24 6.46 5.12 -20.55
CA ARG A 24 5.55 4.41 -21.48
C ARG A 24 4.48 5.32 -22.09
N LEU A 25 3.92 6.24 -21.31
CA LEU A 25 2.95 7.20 -21.85
C LEU A 25 3.60 8.12 -22.89
N ARG A 26 4.82 8.59 -22.63
CA ARG A 26 5.59 9.41 -23.58
C ARG A 26 5.92 8.67 -24.87
N SER A 27 6.17 7.35 -24.83
CA SER A 27 6.40 6.58 -26.06
C SER A 27 5.17 6.50 -26.96
N HIS A 28 3.97 6.74 -26.41
CA HIS A 28 2.72 6.89 -27.15
C HIS A 28 2.33 8.35 -27.38
N THR A 29 3.28 9.28 -27.26
CA THR A 29 3.07 10.72 -27.49
C THR A 29 2.08 11.38 -26.49
N VAL A 30 1.74 10.68 -25.40
CA VAL A 30 0.87 11.20 -24.35
C VAL A 30 1.71 11.94 -23.31
N LYS A 31 1.40 13.21 -23.03
CA LYS A 31 2.03 13.97 -21.95
C LYS A 31 1.53 13.43 -20.60
N PRO A 32 2.39 12.81 -19.77
CA PRO A 32 1.92 12.16 -18.56
C PRO A 32 1.62 13.19 -17.45
N ASN A 33 0.42 13.12 -16.89
CA ASN A 33 0.05 13.76 -15.62
C ASN A 33 -0.20 12.69 -14.55
N LEU A 34 0.12 12.97 -13.28
CA LEU A 34 -0.13 12.05 -12.17
C LEU A 34 -1.62 11.73 -12.03
N ASP A 35 -2.48 12.74 -12.10
CA ASP A 35 -3.94 12.54 -11.96
C ASP A 35 -4.49 11.62 -13.05
N MET A 36 -3.99 11.78 -14.28
CA MET A 36 -4.39 10.94 -15.41
C MET A 36 -3.99 9.48 -15.20
N ILE A 37 -2.78 9.23 -14.67
CA ILE A 37 -2.33 7.88 -14.35
C ILE A 37 -3.20 7.27 -13.24
N LEU A 38 -3.46 8.03 -12.17
CA LEU A 38 -4.23 7.55 -11.04
C LEU A 38 -5.70 7.30 -11.40
N ASN A 39 -6.34 8.22 -12.13
CA ASN A 39 -7.71 8.06 -12.58
C ASN A 39 -7.83 6.87 -13.53
N ALA A 40 -6.91 6.71 -14.50
CA ALA A 40 -6.93 5.55 -15.39
C ALA A 40 -6.83 4.21 -14.61
N ILE A 41 -6.03 4.16 -13.55
CA ILE A 41 -5.95 2.98 -12.69
C ILE A 41 -7.28 2.77 -11.95
N LEU A 42 -7.79 3.80 -11.27
CA LEU A 42 -8.98 3.70 -10.43
C LEU A 42 -10.25 3.40 -11.23
N GLU A 43 -10.39 3.95 -12.43
CA GLU A 43 -11.54 3.75 -13.31
C GLU A 43 -11.58 2.34 -13.91
N ASN A 44 -10.43 1.68 -14.04
CA ASN A 44 -10.32 0.35 -14.66
C ASN A 44 -10.02 -0.78 -13.66
N MET A 45 -9.77 -0.45 -12.39
CA MET A 45 -9.51 -1.42 -11.34
C MET A 45 -10.82 -2.10 -10.93
N THR A 46 -10.83 -3.44 -10.93
CA THR A 46 -11.95 -4.19 -10.37
C THR A 46 -11.80 -4.35 -8.85
N LEU A 47 -12.90 -4.68 -8.16
CA LEU A 47 -12.83 -4.99 -6.72
C LEU A 47 -11.95 -6.22 -6.45
N ALA A 48 -11.90 -7.19 -7.37
CA ALA A 48 -11.02 -8.34 -7.26
C ALA A 48 -9.54 -7.95 -7.33
N ASP A 49 -9.20 -6.99 -8.20
CA ASP A 49 -7.83 -6.43 -8.27
C ASP A 49 -7.48 -5.72 -6.97
N PHE A 50 -8.41 -4.92 -6.42
CA PHE A 50 -8.22 -4.24 -5.14
C PHE A 50 -7.96 -5.26 -4.00
N ASP A 51 -8.78 -6.30 -3.90
CA ASP A 51 -8.61 -7.35 -2.89
C ASP A 51 -7.27 -8.07 -3.06
N HIS A 52 -6.86 -8.33 -4.31
CA HIS A 52 -5.56 -8.92 -4.60
C HIS A 52 -4.40 -8.03 -4.15
N TYR A 53 -4.43 -6.73 -4.47
CA TYR A 53 -3.37 -5.78 -4.11
C TYR A 53 -3.32 -5.49 -2.61
N THR A 54 -4.45 -5.57 -1.92
CA THR A 54 -4.55 -5.27 -0.48
C THR A 54 -4.43 -6.51 0.41
N LYS A 55 -4.47 -7.73 -0.15
CA LYS A 55 -4.34 -8.99 0.61
C LYS A 55 -3.17 -8.98 1.60
N GLY A 56 -2.00 -8.51 1.17
CA GLY A 56 -0.82 -8.40 2.04
C GLY A 56 -1.00 -7.40 3.19
N LEU A 57 -1.65 -6.26 2.92
CA LEU A 57 -1.98 -5.25 3.94
C LEU A 57 -2.97 -5.80 4.97
N VAL A 58 -4.01 -6.51 4.50
CA VAL A 58 -5.01 -7.14 5.37
C VAL A 58 -4.36 -8.22 6.24
N SER A 59 -3.51 -9.08 5.65
CA SER A 59 -2.77 -10.10 6.41
C SER A 59 -1.84 -9.49 7.45
N ALA A 60 -1.10 -8.43 7.11
CA ALA A 60 -0.21 -7.74 8.05
C ALA A 60 -1.00 -7.09 9.21
N ASN A 61 -2.13 -6.46 8.91
CA ASN A 61 -2.97 -5.84 9.93
C ASN A 61 -3.58 -6.89 10.86
N ASN A 62 -4.09 -7.99 10.31
CA ASN A 62 -4.60 -9.11 11.10
C ASN A 62 -3.54 -9.74 12.00
N ALA A 63 -2.29 -9.82 11.53
CA ALA A 63 -1.17 -10.29 12.35
C ALA A 63 -0.88 -9.33 13.52
N ARG A 64 -0.84 -8.01 13.27
CA ARG A 64 -0.71 -7.00 14.34
C ARG A 64 -1.84 -7.08 15.35
N SER A 65 -3.10 -7.13 14.90
CA SER A 65 -4.26 -7.21 15.81
C SER A 65 -4.25 -8.50 16.64
N LYS A 66 -3.76 -9.62 16.10
CA LYS A 66 -3.58 -10.86 16.88
C LYS A 66 -2.50 -10.71 17.96
N LEU A 67 -1.38 -10.06 17.65
CA LEU A 67 -0.32 -9.79 18.61
C LEU A 67 -0.79 -8.87 19.74
N GLU A 68 -1.52 -7.80 19.40
CA GLU A 68 -2.15 -6.90 20.38
C GLU A 68 -3.09 -7.66 21.31
N LYS A 69 -3.93 -8.55 20.76
CA LYS A 69 -4.81 -9.40 21.57
C LYS A 69 -4.03 -10.32 22.50
N MET A 70 -2.98 -10.99 22.01
CA MET A 70 -2.15 -11.88 22.84
C MET A 70 -1.43 -11.13 23.97
N LEU A 71 -1.00 -9.89 23.73
CA LEU A 71 -0.44 -9.02 24.76
C LEU A 71 -1.51 -8.68 25.82
N SER A 72 -2.72 -8.30 25.39
CA SER A 72 -3.83 -7.97 26.32
C SER A 72 -4.27 -9.16 27.17
N GLU A 73 -4.16 -10.38 26.63
CA GLU A 73 -4.43 -11.64 27.34
C GLU A 73 -3.25 -12.09 28.24
N GLY A 74 -2.14 -11.34 28.27
CA GLY A 74 -0.95 -11.69 29.05
C GLY A 74 -0.18 -12.90 28.51
N ARG A 75 -0.47 -13.35 27.29
CA ARG A 75 0.15 -14.53 26.65
C ARG A 75 1.54 -14.25 26.10
N ILE A 76 1.84 -12.97 25.82
CA ILE A 76 3.16 -12.49 25.41
C ILE A 76 3.47 -11.20 26.16
N THR A 77 4.77 -10.88 26.32
CA THR A 77 5.21 -9.60 26.88
C THR A 77 5.35 -8.53 25.80
N GLN A 78 5.41 -7.25 26.21
CA GLN A 78 5.65 -6.14 25.30
C GLN A 78 6.95 -6.30 24.49
N VAL A 79 7.99 -6.87 25.10
CA VAL A 79 9.28 -7.12 24.45
C VAL A 79 9.12 -8.15 23.33
N GLN A 80 8.43 -9.26 23.61
CA GLN A 80 8.16 -10.31 22.62
C GLN A 80 7.27 -9.79 21.47
N MET A 81 6.29 -8.94 21.77
CA MET A 81 5.47 -8.29 20.74
C MET A 81 6.32 -7.41 19.81
N ASN A 82 7.23 -6.61 20.36
CA ASN A 82 8.10 -5.74 19.57
C ASN A 82 9.02 -6.54 18.64
N GLU A 83 9.58 -7.66 19.11
CA GLU A 83 10.40 -8.57 18.29
C GLU A 83 9.58 -9.22 17.17
N LEU A 84 8.36 -9.67 17.48
CA LEU A 84 7.47 -10.29 16.50
C LEU A 84 7.01 -9.30 15.42
N ILE A 85 6.70 -8.05 15.80
CA ILE A 85 6.37 -6.99 14.85
C ILE A 85 7.57 -6.65 13.95
N ALA A 86 8.77 -6.52 14.53
CA ALA A 86 9.97 -6.26 13.74
C ALA A 86 10.26 -7.36 12.71
N ASN A 87 9.91 -8.61 13.02
CA ASN A 87 10.04 -9.73 12.09
C ASN A 87 8.94 -9.76 11.00
N LEU A 88 7.74 -9.26 11.30
CA LEU A 88 6.67 -9.10 10.30
C LEU A 88 7.00 -8.00 9.28
N ASP A 89 7.57 -6.89 9.76
CA ASP A 89 7.95 -5.75 8.91
C ASP A 89 9.16 -6.07 8.01
N LYS A 90 10.05 -6.99 8.42
CA LYS A 90 11.19 -7.46 7.60
C LYS A 90 10.80 -8.41 6.46
N LYS A 91 9.63 -9.04 6.52
CA LYS A 91 9.14 -10.01 5.51
C LYS A 91 8.20 -9.39 4.47
N SER A 92 7.85 -8.11 4.62
CA SER A 92 6.95 -7.35 3.75
C SER A 92 7.73 -6.48 2.78
#